data_AF-A0A2C6L5E2-F1
#
_entry.id   AF-A0A2C6L5E2-F1
#
_cell.length_a   1.000
_cell.length_b   1.000
_cell.length_c   1.000
_cell.angle_alpha   90.00
_cell.angle_beta   90.00
_cell.angle_gamma   90.00
#
_symmetry.space_group_name_H-M   'P 1'
#
loop_
_entity.id
_entity.type
_entity.pdbx_description
1 polymer ?
#
loop_
_entity_poly.entity_id
_entity_poly.type
_entity_poly.pdbx_seq_one_letter_code
_entity_poly.pdbx_strand_id
1 'polypeptide(L)'
;MAPKPRPPVPNPYSVDYSPTDRAICKGCDGRIAADSVRFLRKVWSPWHDGFDQQKYHLRCGFKFTSHLSEVRGWQALRWEDVMKVVVKFGETIDEKNPVVQKYKKRSSCVWALVDLLKELPKKQLLPILDANEIFYNEVKISALEAALIIADGILFGRFPPCPLCDTRALLQEGCEIRCRGYMPNSSMRCSFRFILDDLLRPSRKPDNSATGVDASSLERKELFILPPEAQRVPSLKGWKPPTDAPEVFKLGNPMSGQK
;
A
#
# COMPACT_ATOMS: atom_id res chain seq x y z
N MET A 1 -40.56 -16.82 1.31
CA MET A 1 -39.71 -16.08 2.26
C MET A 1 -38.90 -15.06 1.48
N ALA A 2 -39.02 -13.76 1.77
CA ALA A 2 -38.13 -12.76 1.19
C ALA A 2 -36.68 -13.10 1.59
N PRO A 3 -35.70 -12.99 0.67
CA PRO A 3 -34.31 -13.25 1.00
C PRO A 3 -33.88 -12.28 2.10
N LYS A 4 -33.24 -12.82 3.16
CA LYS A 4 -32.70 -11.99 4.24
C LYS A 4 -31.76 -10.93 3.65
N PRO A 5 -31.85 -9.66 4.05
CA PRO A 5 -30.98 -8.62 3.53
C PRO A 5 -29.52 -8.96 3.87
N ARG A 6 -28.63 -8.86 2.87
CA ARG A 6 -27.21 -9.10 3.08
C ARG A 6 -26.63 -7.99 3.98
N PRO A 7 -25.64 -8.31 4.83
CA PRO A 7 -25.03 -7.29 5.69
C PRO A 7 -24.26 -6.25 4.85
N PRO A 8 -23.99 -5.06 5.41
CA PRO A 8 -23.21 -4.03 4.74
C PRO A 8 -21.84 -4.54 4.28
N VAL A 9 -21.40 -4.11 3.10
CA VAL A 9 -20.08 -4.49 2.58
C VAL A 9 -19.00 -3.74 3.37
N PRO A 10 -18.08 -4.44 4.05
CA PRO A 10 -17.02 -3.77 4.79
C PRO A 10 -15.99 -3.20 3.83
N ASN A 11 -15.66 -1.91 4.01
CA ASN A 11 -14.67 -1.15 3.24
C ASN A 11 -14.91 -1.28 1.73
N PRO A 12 -16.02 -0.71 1.24
CA PRO A 12 -16.50 -0.97 -0.11
C PRO A 12 -15.65 -0.29 -1.19
N TYR A 13 -14.81 0.70 -0.85
CA TYR A 13 -14.14 1.55 -1.83
C TYR A 13 -12.62 1.51 -1.68
N SER A 14 -11.93 1.38 -2.81
CA SER A 14 -10.48 1.53 -2.89
C SER A 14 -10.04 2.05 -4.25
N VAL A 15 -8.79 2.52 -4.35
CA VAL A 15 -8.14 2.87 -5.61
C VAL A 15 -6.81 2.13 -5.71
N ASP A 16 -6.45 1.74 -6.94
CA ASP A 16 -5.19 1.10 -7.27
C ASP A 16 -4.77 1.45 -8.71
N TYR A 17 -3.55 1.06 -9.09
CA TYR A 17 -3.14 1.02 -10.48
C TYR A 17 -3.67 -0.24 -11.15
N SER A 18 -4.16 -0.13 -12.39
CA SER A 18 -4.61 -1.30 -13.13
C SER A 18 -3.43 -2.17 -13.56
N PRO A 19 -3.33 -3.46 -13.13
CA PRO A 19 -2.19 -4.30 -13.50
C PRO A 19 -2.16 -4.69 -14.99
N THR A 20 -3.30 -4.59 -15.68
CA THR A 20 -3.46 -4.92 -17.10
C THR A 20 -4.50 -4.00 -17.72
N ASP A 21 -4.52 -3.92 -19.05
CA ASP A 21 -5.47 -3.15 -19.86
C ASP A 21 -6.77 -3.93 -20.21
N ARG A 22 -6.93 -5.13 -19.67
CA ARG A 22 -8.08 -6.03 -19.90
C ARG A 22 -9.34 -5.63 -19.13
N ALA A 23 -9.23 -4.68 -18.20
CA ALA A 23 -10.35 -4.27 -17.36
C ALA A 23 -11.29 -3.34 -18.12
N ILE A 24 -12.59 -3.62 -18.06
CA ILE A 24 -13.65 -2.77 -18.60
C ILE A 24 -14.31 -2.01 -17.45
N CYS A 25 -14.48 -0.70 -17.62
CA CYS A 25 -15.14 0.16 -16.65
C CYS A 25 -16.64 -0.14 -16.60
N LYS A 26 -17.16 -0.52 -15.43
CA LYS A 26 -18.60 -0.79 -15.24
C LYS A 26 -19.51 0.45 -15.28
N GLY A 27 -18.93 1.65 -15.45
CA GLY A 27 -19.68 2.90 -15.48
C GLY A 27 -19.90 3.49 -16.88
N CYS A 28 -19.01 3.18 -17.83
CA CYS A 28 -19.05 3.74 -19.19
C CYS A 28 -18.66 2.72 -20.27
N ASP A 29 -18.42 1.47 -19.88
CA ASP A 29 -17.99 0.35 -20.73
C ASP A 29 -16.69 0.56 -21.53
N GLY A 30 -15.96 1.65 -21.25
CA GLY A 30 -14.63 1.90 -21.81
C GLY A 30 -13.54 1.04 -21.17
N ARG A 31 -12.49 0.74 -21.94
CA ARG A 31 -11.28 0.06 -21.42
C ARG A 31 -10.55 0.92 -20.39
N ILE A 32 -9.98 0.28 -19.38
CA ILE A 32 -9.10 0.87 -18.38
C ILE A 32 -7.67 0.48 -18.74
N ALA A 33 -6.82 1.44 -19.08
CA ALA A 33 -5.44 1.19 -19.47
C ALA A 33 -4.62 0.55 -18.34
N ALA A 34 -3.60 -0.24 -18.69
CA ALA A 34 -2.58 -0.67 -17.75
C ALA A 34 -1.90 0.55 -17.11
N ASP A 35 -1.50 0.41 -15.85
CA ASP A 35 -0.87 1.45 -15.03
C ASP A 35 -1.67 2.75 -14.85
N SER A 36 -2.95 2.77 -15.25
CA SER A 36 -3.86 3.87 -14.94
C SER A 36 -4.53 3.70 -13.59
N VAL A 37 -4.75 4.81 -12.88
CA VAL A 37 -5.50 4.82 -11.61
C VAL A 37 -6.96 4.47 -11.88
N ARG A 38 -7.46 3.45 -11.18
CA ARG A 38 -8.86 3.02 -11.25
C ARG A 38 -9.50 3.02 -9.87
N PHE A 39 -10.82 3.17 -9.87
CA PHE A 39 -11.65 3.07 -8.67
C PHE A 39 -12.26 1.67 -8.60
N LEU A 40 -12.21 1.08 -7.41
CA LEU A 40 -12.69 -0.25 -7.12
C LEU A 40 -13.86 -0.17 -6.16
N ARG A 41 -14.95 -0.83 -6.51
CA ARG A 41 -16.12 -1.00 -5.64
C ARG A 41 -16.34 -2.47 -5.35
N LYS A 42 -16.25 -2.82 -4.08
CA LYS A 42 -16.55 -4.15 -3.56
C LYS A 42 -18.07 -4.28 -3.40
N VAL A 43 -18.64 -5.35 -3.94
CA VAL A 43 -20.08 -5.66 -3.89
C VAL A 43 -20.28 -7.13 -3.54
N TRP A 44 -21.44 -7.49 -3.01
CA TRP A 44 -21.81 -8.90 -2.85
C TRP A 44 -21.90 -9.59 -4.21
N SER A 45 -21.24 -10.73 -4.36
CA SER A 45 -21.37 -11.53 -5.57
C SER A 45 -22.77 -12.16 -5.64
N PRO A 46 -23.45 -12.09 -6.78
CA PRO A 46 -24.64 -12.90 -7.04
C PRO A 46 -24.32 -14.39 -7.20
N TRP A 47 -23.06 -14.73 -7.54
CA TRP A 47 -22.68 -16.06 -8.03
C TRP A 47 -22.03 -16.95 -6.99
N HIS A 48 -21.36 -16.36 -6.01
CA HIS A 48 -20.70 -17.11 -4.94
C HIS A 48 -20.82 -16.39 -3.60
N ASP A 49 -20.55 -17.11 -2.51
CA ASP A 49 -20.51 -16.53 -1.17
C ASP A 49 -19.22 -15.74 -0.98
N GLY A 50 -19.27 -14.46 -1.34
CA GLY A 50 -18.14 -13.56 -1.26
C GLY A 50 -18.41 -12.24 -1.96
N PHE A 51 -17.32 -11.55 -2.26
CA PHE A 51 -17.38 -10.21 -2.84
C PHE A 51 -16.77 -10.19 -4.23
N ASP A 52 -17.48 -9.54 -5.14
CA ASP A 52 -16.95 -9.14 -6.44
C ASP A 52 -16.38 -7.73 -6.36
N GLN A 53 -15.30 -7.51 -7.10
CA GLN A 53 -14.68 -6.19 -7.22
C GLN A 53 -14.99 -5.59 -8.59
N GLN A 54 -15.92 -4.63 -8.61
CA GLN A 54 -16.25 -3.86 -9.79
C GLN A 54 -15.19 -2.80 -10.03
N LYS A 55 -14.76 -2.65 -11.29
CA LYS A 55 -13.70 -1.74 -11.71
C LYS A 55 -14.31 -0.57 -12.46
N TYR A 56 -13.87 0.64 -12.14
CA TYR A 56 -14.32 1.89 -12.74
C TYR A 56 -13.13 2.77 -13.06
N HIS A 57 -13.20 3.61 -14.10
CA HIS A 57 -12.28 4.75 -14.19
C HIS A 57 -12.46 5.63 -12.94
N LEU A 58 -11.41 6.33 -12.52
CA LEU A 58 -11.47 7.24 -11.37
C LEU A 58 -12.65 8.23 -11.48
N ARG A 59 -12.86 8.81 -12.66
CA ARG A 59 -13.99 9.72 -12.94
C ARG A 59 -15.37 9.06 -12.81
N CYS A 60 -15.48 7.78 -13.11
CA CYS A 60 -16.75 7.05 -13.12
C CYS A 60 -17.11 6.51 -11.73
N GLY A 61 -16.11 6.21 -10.90
CA GLY A 61 -16.28 5.67 -9.55
C GLY A 61 -16.60 6.72 -8.49
N PHE A 62 -16.20 7.98 -8.71
CA PHE A 62 -16.39 9.07 -7.74
C PHE A 62 -17.85 9.27 -7.29
N LYS A 63 -18.83 8.88 -8.10
CA LYS A 63 -20.26 8.99 -7.74
C LYS A 63 -20.70 8.10 -6.57
N PHE A 64 -19.89 7.13 -6.14
CA PHE A 64 -20.29 6.17 -5.10
C PHE A 64 -19.96 6.65 -3.67
N THR A 65 -19.03 7.59 -3.51
CA THR A 65 -18.71 8.19 -2.22
C THR A 65 -18.14 9.59 -2.43
N SER A 66 -18.60 10.53 -1.60
CA SER A 66 -18.08 11.89 -1.52
C SER A 66 -16.88 11.99 -0.58
N HIS A 67 -16.67 11.02 0.30
CA HIS A 67 -15.68 11.10 1.38
C HIS A 67 -14.42 10.32 1.03
N LEU A 68 -13.29 11.03 0.88
CA LEU A 68 -11.99 10.41 0.62
C LEU A 68 -11.54 9.47 1.76
N SER A 69 -12.02 9.69 2.98
CA SER A 69 -11.74 8.85 4.15
C SER A 69 -12.25 7.41 4.02
N GLU A 70 -13.27 7.18 3.19
CA GLU A 70 -13.83 5.85 2.92
C GLU A 70 -13.04 5.07 1.86
N VAL A 71 -12.25 5.78 1.05
CA VAL A 71 -11.49 5.21 -0.04
C VAL A 71 -10.13 4.75 0.47
N ARG A 72 -9.81 3.47 0.27
CA ARG A 72 -8.50 2.90 0.62
C ARG A 72 -7.49 2.99 -0.53
N GLY A 73 -6.21 2.93 -0.21
CA GLY A 73 -5.13 2.78 -1.20
C GLY A 73 -4.70 4.07 -1.92
N TRP A 74 -5.42 5.19 -1.76
CA TRP A 74 -5.03 6.44 -2.43
C TRP A 74 -3.67 6.96 -1.95
N GLN A 75 -3.34 6.78 -0.67
CA GLN A 75 -2.05 7.19 -0.10
C GLN A 75 -0.86 6.35 -0.59
N ALA A 76 -1.12 5.18 -1.18
CA ALA A 76 -0.09 4.31 -1.75
C ALA A 76 0.29 4.69 -3.18
N LEU A 77 -0.48 5.57 -3.85
CA LEU A 77 -0.25 5.99 -5.23
C LEU A 77 1.00 6.90 -5.33
N ARG A 78 1.45 7.18 -6.55
CA ARG A 78 2.44 8.24 -6.79
C ARG A 78 1.89 9.58 -6.33
N TRP A 79 2.77 10.47 -5.88
CA TRP A 79 2.36 11.77 -5.35
C TRP A 79 1.46 12.57 -6.30
N GLU A 80 1.77 12.59 -7.60
CA GLU A 80 0.95 13.26 -8.60
C GLU A 80 -0.47 12.69 -8.67
N ASP A 81 -0.60 11.36 -8.54
CA ASP A 81 -1.89 10.68 -8.58
C ASP A 81 -2.65 10.78 -7.25
N VAL A 82 -1.93 10.86 -6.12
CA VAL A 82 -2.50 11.25 -4.82
C VAL A 82 -3.20 12.59 -4.96
N MET A 83 -2.52 13.60 -5.52
CA MET A 83 -3.10 14.93 -5.72
C MET A 83 -4.30 14.91 -6.68
N LYS A 84 -4.24 14.14 -7.78
CA LYS A 84 -5.38 13.97 -8.69
C LYS A 84 -6.60 13.37 -7.99
N VAL A 85 -6.41 12.36 -7.15
CA VAL A 85 -7.50 11.76 -6.36
C VAL A 85 -8.03 12.80 -5.37
N VAL A 86 -7.17 13.42 -4.56
CA VAL A 86 -7.56 14.42 -3.55
C VAL A 86 -8.39 15.55 -4.15
N VAL A 87 -7.92 16.17 -5.24
CA VAL A 87 -8.66 17.22 -5.96
C VAL A 87 -9.99 16.70 -6.50
N LYS A 88 -10.04 15.46 -6.99
CA LYS A 88 -11.28 14.85 -7.48
C LYS A 88 -12.33 14.70 -6.38
N PHE A 89 -11.89 14.51 -5.14
CA PHE A 89 -12.75 14.43 -3.96
C PHE A 89 -13.05 15.80 -3.32
N GLY A 90 -12.62 16.90 -3.93
CA GLY A 90 -12.86 18.25 -3.40
C GLY A 90 -12.02 18.57 -2.16
N GLU A 91 -11.01 17.75 -1.87
CA GLU A 91 -10.07 17.94 -0.77
C GLU A 91 -8.82 18.66 -1.27
N THR A 92 -8.04 19.23 -0.34
CA THR A 92 -6.77 19.89 -0.66
C THR A 92 -5.69 19.47 0.33
N ILE A 93 -4.47 19.29 -0.15
CA ILE A 93 -3.29 19.01 0.69
C ILE A 93 -2.38 20.24 0.66
N ASP A 94 -1.98 20.71 1.84
CA ASP A 94 -0.96 21.76 1.95
C ASP A 94 0.44 21.16 1.76
N GLU A 95 0.94 21.23 0.52
CA GLU A 95 2.28 20.76 0.18
C GLU A 95 3.39 21.53 0.90
N LYS A 96 3.16 22.72 1.46
CA LYS A 96 4.19 23.46 2.18
C LYS A 96 4.39 22.93 3.59
N ASN A 97 3.44 22.19 4.13
CA ASN A 97 3.51 21.66 5.47
C ASN A 97 4.68 20.64 5.61
N PRO A 98 5.51 20.73 6.67
CA PRO A 98 6.63 19.81 6.88
C PRO A 98 6.25 18.33 6.94
N VAL A 99 5.08 18.01 7.52
CA VAL A 99 4.56 16.63 7.58
C VAL A 99 4.28 16.12 6.18
N VAL A 100 3.61 16.93 5.35
CA VAL A 100 3.29 16.57 3.97
C VAL A 100 4.56 16.41 3.13
N GLN A 101 5.53 17.32 3.27
CA GLN A 101 6.83 17.24 2.60
C GLN A 101 7.59 15.96 2.94
N LYS A 102 7.53 15.52 4.21
CA LYS A 102 8.11 14.24 4.65
C LYS A 102 7.54 13.08 3.83
N TYR A 103 6.21 12.96 3.75
CA TYR A 103 5.56 11.86 3.03
C TYR A 103 5.71 11.97 1.51
N LYS A 104 5.78 13.18 0.96
CA LYS A 104 6.08 13.42 -0.46
C LYS A 104 7.47 12.90 -0.83
N LYS A 105 8.50 13.25 -0.04
CA LYS A 105 9.88 12.75 -0.24
C LYS A 105 9.95 11.23 -0.06
N ARG A 106 9.29 10.69 0.98
CA ARG A 106 9.17 9.24 1.19
C ARG A 106 8.61 8.54 -0.04
N SER A 107 7.46 9.01 -0.54
CA SER A 107 6.79 8.45 -1.71
C SER A 107 7.68 8.50 -2.96
N SER A 108 8.39 9.61 -3.19
CA SER A 108 9.35 9.76 -4.29
C SER A 108 10.45 8.67 -4.25
N CYS A 109 11.08 8.47 -3.10
CA CYS A 109 12.12 7.44 -2.94
C CYS A 109 11.58 6.02 -3.15
N VAL A 110 10.41 5.69 -2.58
CA VAL A 110 9.78 4.38 -2.74
C VAL A 110 9.47 4.12 -4.21
N TRP A 111 8.82 5.06 -4.88
CA TRP A 111 8.42 4.87 -6.29
C TRP A 111 9.60 4.79 -7.24
N ALA A 112 10.69 5.52 -7.00
CA ALA A 112 11.91 5.40 -7.79
C ALA A 112 12.57 4.01 -7.68
N LEU A 113 12.44 3.34 -6.53
CA LEU A 113 12.93 1.96 -6.36
C LEU A 113 11.92 0.94 -6.91
N VAL A 114 10.62 1.19 -6.75
CA VAL A 114 9.55 0.37 -7.36
C VAL A 114 9.67 0.33 -8.87
N ASP A 115 9.98 1.46 -9.52
CA ASP A 115 10.17 1.54 -10.97
C ASP A 115 11.30 0.63 -11.47
N LEU A 116 12.28 0.35 -10.62
CA LEU A 116 13.36 -0.60 -10.92
C LEU A 116 12.96 -2.04 -10.61
N LEU A 117 12.29 -2.27 -9.48
CA LEU A 117 11.88 -3.60 -9.02
C LEU A 117 10.75 -4.20 -9.86
N LYS A 118 9.84 -3.38 -10.40
CA LYS A 118 8.70 -3.86 -11.20
C LYS A 118 9.12 -4.52 -12.52
N GLU A 119 10.31 -4.18 -13.02
CA GLU A 119 10.90 -4.80 -14.22
C GLU A 119 11.44 -6.20 -13.95
N LEU A 120 11.63 -6.56 -12.66
CA LEU A 120 12.05 -7.90 -12.28
C LEU A 120 10.86 -8.87 -12.33
N PRO A 121 11.08 -10.12 -12.77
CA PRO A 121 10.02 -11.12 -12.76
C PRO A 121 9.59 -11.40 -11.32
N LYS A 122 8.28 -11.57 -11.11
CA LYS A 122 7.68 -11.86 -9.79
C LYS A 122 8.43 -12.97 -9.03
N LYS A 123 8.89 -14.02 -9.72
CA LYS A 123 9.66 -15.13 -9.13
C LYS A 123 10.97 -14.72 -8.46
N GLN A 124 11.56 -13.58 -8.83
CA GLN A 124 12.75 -13.03 -8.17
C GLN A 124 12.38 -12.12 -6.97
N LEU A 125 11.17 -11.55 -6.96
CA LEU A 125 10.68 -10.73 -5.86
C LEU A 125 10.24 -11.58 -4.66
N LEU A 126 9.60 -12.73 -4.91
CA LEU A 126 9.06 -13.59 -3.84
C LEU A 126 10.13 -14.06 -2.82
N PRO A 127 11.31 -14.55 -3.23
CA PRO A 127 12.35 -14.96 -2.28
C PRO A 127 12.84 -13.82 -1.39
N ILE A 128 12.75 -12.57 -1.84
CA ILE A 128 13.09 -11.40 -1.03
C ILE A 128 12.05 -11.21 0.08
N LEU A 129 10.77 -11.40 -0.22
CA LEU A 129 9.70 -11.37 0.79
C LEU A 129 9.88 -12.52 1.79
N ASP A 130 10.17 -13.73 1.31
CA ASP A 130 10.35 -14.93 2.13
C ASP A 130 11.55 -14.79 3.09
N ALA A 131 12.67 -14.24 2.61
CA ALA A 131 13.86 -13.99 3.43
C ALA A 131 13.62 -13.00 4.58
N ASN A 132 12.54 -12.22 4.50
CA ASN A 132 12.13 -11.27 5.54
C ASN A 132 10.89 -11.75 6.32
N GLU A 133 10.47 -13.00 6.10
CA GLU A 133 9.27 -13.62 6.71
C GLU A 133 7.99 -12.81 6.45
N ILE A 134 7.94 -12.05 5.35
CA ILE A 134 6.78 -11.21 5.05
C ILE A 134 5.65 -12.10 4.57
N PHE A 135 4.49 -11.98 5.21
CA PHE A 135 3.30 -12.70 4.78
C PHE A 135 2.71 -12.07 3.50
N TYR A 136 2.44 -12.91 2.50
CA TYR A 136 1.69 -12.53 1.31
C TYR A 136 0.93 -13.72 0.73
N ASN A 137 -0.04 -13.45 -0.15
CA ASN A 137 -0.71 -14.49 -0.91
C ASN A 137 -0.01 -14.67 -2.25
N GLU A 138 0.73 -15.77 -2.43
CA GLU A 138 1.52 -16.05 -3.64
C GLU A 138 0.71 -15.98 -4.93
N VAL A 139 -0.56 -16.41 -4.89
CA VAL A 139 -1.45 -16.43 -6.06
C VAL A 139 -1.93 -15.03 -6.41
N LYS A 140 -2.28 -14.22 -5.40
CA LYS A 140 -2.95 -12.92 -5.58
C LYS A 140 -2.01 -11.73 -5.63
N ILE A 141 -0.81 -11.82 -5.06
CA ILE A 141 0.13 -10.70 -5.00
C ILE A 141 0.53 -10.28 -6.43
N SER A 142 0.46 -8.99 -6.71
CA SER A 142 0.95 -8.42 -7.98
C SER A 142 2.45 -8.13 -7.90
N ALA A 143 3.14 -8.06 -9.04
CA ALA A 143 4.55 -7.65 -9.08
C ALA A 143 4.75 -6.24 -8.50
N LEU A 144 3.81 -5.33 -8.79
CA LEU A 144 3.79 -3.98 -8.23
C LEU A 144 3.65 -3.99 -6.70
N GLU A 145 2.74 -4.80 -6.16
CA GLU A 145 2.56 -4.93 -4.71
C GLU A 145 3.82 -5.49 -4.05
N ALA A 146 4.41 -6.55 -4.61
CA ALA A 146 5.68 -7.09 -4.11
C ALA A 146 6.80 -6.03 -4.14
N ALA A 147 6.92 -5.29 -5.26
CA ALA A 147 7.90 -4.22 -5.41
C ALA A 147 7.70 -3.08 -4.39
N LEU A 148 6.45 -2.68 -4.10
CA LEU A 148 6.15 -1.67 -3.08
C LEU A 148 6.60 -2.11 -1.69
N ILE A 149 6.31 -3.36 -1.33
CA ILE A 149 6.70 -3.93 -0.03
C ILE A 149 8.23 -3.99 0.09
N ILE A 150 8.91 -4.49 -0.94
CA ILE A 150 10.37 -4.62 -0.96
C ILE A 150 11.04 -3.26 -0.95
N ALA A 151 10.55 -2.29 -1.75
CA ALA A 151 11.12 -0.95 -1.78
C ALA A 151 11.02 -0.24 -0.42
N ASP A 152 9.85 -0.32 0.21
CA ASP A 152 9.62 0.24 1.54
C ASP A 152 10.52 -0.44 2.60
N GLY A 153 10.67 -1.76 2.52
CA GLY A 153 11.58 -2.52 3.37
C GLY A 153 13.05 -2.13 3.19
N ILE A 154 13.56 -2.09 1.95
CA ILE A 154 14.94 -1.72 1.63
C ILE A 154 15.27 -0.32 2.15
N LEU A 155 14.35 0.64 1.96
CA LEU A 155 14.60 2.03 2.31
C LEU A 155 14.50 2.31 3.80
N PHE A 156 13.58 1.66 4.51
CA PHE A 156 13.23 2.04 5.88
C PHE A 156 13.39 0.92 6.92
N GLY A 157 13.77 -0.29 6.49
CA GLY A 157 13.88 -1.48 7.33
C GLY A 157 12.56 -2.25 7.47
N ARG A 158 12.59 -3.31 8.27
CA ARG A 158 11.43 -4.18 8.51
C ARG A 158 10.55 -3.63 9.62
N PHE A 159 9.24 -3.77 9.43
CA PHE A 159 8.30 -3.64 10.53
C PHE A 159 8.41 -4.83 11.50
N PRO A 160 8.14 -4.61 12.80
CA PRO A 160 7.93 -5.71 13.73
C PRO A 160 6.66 -6.51 13.34
N PRO A 161 6.46 -7.69 13.94
CA PRO A 161 5.20 -8.43 13.85
C PRO A 161 3.99 -7.55 14.20
N CYS A 162 2.86 -7.81 13.55
CA CYS A 162 1.64 -7.05 13.83
C CYS A 162 1.17 -7.27 15.28
N PRO A 163 0.93 -6.21 16.07
CA PRO A 163 0.55 -6.35 17.48
C PRO A 163 -0.81 -7.02 17.70
N LEU A 164 -1.64 -7.13 16.65
CA LEU A 164 -2.96 -7.76 16.73
C LEU A 164 -2.98 -9.23 16.29
N CYS A 165 -2.14 -9.61 15.31
CA CYS A 165 -2.20 -10.95 14.70
C CYS A 165 -0.86 -11.67 14.62
N ASP A 166 0.22 -11.05 15.11
CA ASP A 166 1.58 -11.58 15.16
C ASP A 166 2.22 -11.94 13.79
N THR A 167 1.49 -11.74 12.69
CA THR A 167 2.06 -11.89 11.35
C THR A 167 2.92 -10.68 10.97
N ARG A 168 4.04 -10.92 10.28
CA ARG A 168 4.84 -9.87 9.63
C ARG A 168 4.16 -9.44 8.32
N ALA A 169 3.07 -8.69 8.46
CA ALA A 169 2.24 -8.23 7.35
C ALA A 169 1.88 -6.74 7.44
N LEU A 170 2.60 -5.98 8.28
CA LEU A 170 2.45 -4.53 8.41
C LEU A 170 3.06 -3.84 7.18
N LEU A 171 2.30 -2.91 6.61
CA LEU A 171 2.71 -2.10 5.48
C LEU A 171 2.30 -0.66 5.70
N GLN A 172 3.14 0.26 5.21
CA GLN A 172 2.85 1.68 5.28
C GLN A 172 2.35 2.20 3.93
N GLU A 173 1.17 2.79 3.93
CA GLU A 173 0.55 3.48 2.80
C GLU A 173 0.45 4.97 3.15
N GLY A 174 1.42 5.76 2.70
CA GLY A 174 1.54 7.17 3.10
C GLY A 174 1.65 7.33 4.61
N CYS A 175 0.64 7.96 5.22
CA CYS A 175 0.59 8.26 6.65
C CYS A 175 -0.08 7.19 7.49
N GLU A 176 -0.33 6.01 6.92
CA GLU A 176 -1.05 4.95 7.61
C GLU A 176 -0.27 3.63 7.55
N ILE A 177 -0.23 2.92 8.68
CA ILE A 177 0.22 1.53 8.75
C ILE A 177 -1.02 0.62 8.80
N ARG A 178 -1.08 -0.37 7.91
CA ARG A 178 -2.13 -1.40 7.89
C ARG A 178 -1.53 -2.78 7.93
N CYS A 179 -2.21 -3.71 8.59
CA CYS A 179 -1.90 -5.13 8.47
C CYS A 179 -2.64 -5.74 7.26
N ARG A 180 -1.95 -6.57 6.46
CA ARG A 180 -2.54 -7.40 5.41
C ARG A 180 -2.60 -8.89 5.75
N GLY A 181 -2.24 -9.25 6.98
CA GLY A 181 -2.26 -10.62 7.48
C GLY A 181 -3.64 -11.12 7.88
N TYR A 182 -3.65 -12.28 8.51
CA TYR A 182 -4.84 -12.96 9.01
C TYR A 182 -4.74 -13.15 10.52
N MET A 183 -5.89 -13.16 11.19
CA MET A 183 -5.94 -13.44 12.62
C MET A 183 -5.47 -14.88 12.90
N PRO A 184 -4.74 -15.13 14.01
CA PRO A 184 -4.32 -16.48 14.37
C PRO A 184 -5.53 -17.43 14.44
N ASN A 185 -5.37 -18.63 13.93
CA ASN A 185 -6.41 -19.67 13.91
C ASN A 185 -7.74 -19.24 13.24
N SER A 186 -7.70 -18.26 12.33
CA SER A 186 -8.89 -17.74 11.65
C SER A 186 -8.59 -17.33 10.21
N SER A 187 -9.58 -17.52 9.33
CA SER A 187 -9.55 -17.00 7.96
C SER A 187 -9.93 -15.52 7.86
N MET A 188 -10.19 -14.86 9.00
CA MET A 188 -10.51 -13.44 9.05
C MET A 188 -9.26 -12.60 8.85
N ARG A 189 -9.35 -11.62 7.94
CA ARG A 189 -8.27 -10.64 7.76
C ARG A 189 -8.08 -9.80 9.02
N CYS A 190 -6.82 -9.53 9.35
CA CYS A 190 -6.48 -8.60 10.41
C CYS A 190 -7.02 -7.20 10.07
N SER A 191 -7.63 -6.55 11.06
CA SER A 191 -8.16 -5.19 10.94
C SER A 191 -7.22 -4.13 11.50
N PHE A 192 -6.00 -4.51 11.91
CA PHE A 192 -5.05 -3.58 12.51
C PHE A 192 -4.71 -2.44 11.55
N ARG A 193 -4.84 -1.23 12.09
CA ARG A 193 -4.66 0.04 11.41
C ARG A 193 -4.10 1.02 12.43
N PHE A 194 -3.08 1.77 12.03
CA PHE A 194 -2.49 2.84 12.84
C PHE A 194 -2.22 4.04 11.95
N ILE A 195 -2.72 5.22 12.35
CA ILE A 195 -2.56 6.45 11.58
C ILE A 195 -1.40 7.26 12.19
N LEU A 196 -0.34 7.46 11.43
CA LEU A 196 0.83 8.22 11.85
C LEU A 196 0.53 9.73 11.82
N ASP A 197 -0.06 10.19 10.71
CA ASP A 197 -0.40 11.61 10.46
C ASP A 197 -1.65 11.70 9.56
N ASP A 198 -2.24 12.90 9.43
CA ASP A 198 -3.35 13.19 8.51
C ASP A 198 -2.88 14.12 7.38
N LEU A 199 -2.74 13.62 6.14
CA LEU A 199 -2.31 14.46 4.99
C LEU A 199 -3.27 15.61 4.69
N LEU A 200 -4.57 15.41 4.94
CA LEU A 200 -5.59 16.43 4.67
C LEU A 200 -5.62 17.47 5.79
N ARG A 201 -5.24 17.07 7.01
CA ARG A 201 -5.21 17.93 8.21
C ARG A 201 -3.93 17.71 9.01
N PRO A 202 -2.76 18.13 8.49
CA PRO A 202 -1.46 17.79 9.08
C PRO A 202 -1.23 18.37 10.48
N SER A 203 -1.96 19.41 10.87
CA SER A 203 -1.93 19.96 12.23
C SER A 203 -2.68 19.11 13.26
N ARG A 204 -3.54 18.18 12.82
CA ARG A 204 -4.35 17.35 13.70
C ARG A 204 -3.60 16.06 14.02
N LYS A 205 -3.37 15.81 15.31
CA LYS A 205 -2.85 14.51 15.77
C LYS A 205 -3.93 13.43 15.57
N PRO A 206 -3.62 12.32 14.88
CA PRO A 206 -4.53 11.19 14.78
C PRO A 206 -4.80 10.53 16.14
N ASP A 207 -6.00 10.00 16.31
CA ASP A 207 -6.37 9.21 17.49
C ASP A 207 -6.28 7.72 17.16
N ASN A 208 -5.33 7.04 17.81
CA ASN A 208 -5.15 5.59 17.73
C ASN A 208 -5.48 4.88 19.05
N SER A 209 -6.13 5.56 20.01
CA SER A 209 -6.41 5.01 21.35
C SER A 209 -7.15 3.67 21.30
N ALA A 210 -8.06 3.49 20.34
CA ALA A 210 -8.79 2.25 20.12
C ALA A 210 -7.90 1.04 19.78
N THR A 211 -6.65 1.26 19.35
CA THR A 211 -5.71 0.16 19.07
C THR A 211 -5.06 -0.40 20.33
N GLY A 212 -4.97 0.39 21.42
CA GLY A 212 -4.18 0.04 22.60
C GLY A 212 -2.67 -0.09 22.35
N VAL A 213 -2.19 0.38 21.20
CA VAL A 213 -0.80 0.22 20.74
C VAL A 213 -0.09 1.57 20.77
N ASP A 214 1.10 1.60 21.34
CA ASP A 214 1.97 2.79 21.31
C ASP A 214 2.75 2.87 19.99
N ALA A 215 2.99 4.09 19.50
CA ALA A 215 3.71 4.32 18.25
C ALA A 215 5.13 3.72 18.25
N SER A 216 5.82 3.71 19.40
CA SER A 216 7.17 3.16 19.53
C SER A 216 7.24 1.65 19.26
N SER A 217 6.13 0.93 19.48
CA SER A 217 6.05 -0.51 19.21
C SER A 217 6.00 -0.83 17.71
N LEU A 218 5.70 0.16 16.87
CA LEU A 218 5.66 0.04 15.40
C LEU A 218 6.96 0.53 14.75
N GLU A 219 7.93 1.00 15.54
CA GLU A 219 9.22 1.44 15.04
C GLU A 219 9.99 0.31 14.36
N ARG A 220 10.54 0.63 13.20
CA ARG A 220 11.43 -0.27 12.47
C ARG A 220 12.80 -0.25 13.13
N LYS A 221 13.25 -1.40 13.61
CA LYS A 221 14.55 -1.58 14.28
C LYS A 221 15.45 -2.56 13.55
N GLU A 222 14.86 -3.40 12.70
CA GLU A 222 15.57 -4.44 11.98
C GLU A 222 15.85 -4.00 10.54
N LEU A 223 17.09 -4.19 10.10
CA LEU A 223 17.45 -4.01 8.70
C LEU A 223 16.71 -5.04 7.83
N PHE A 224 16.37 -4.63 6.61
CA PHE A 224 15.78 -5.50 5.60
C PHE A 224 16.84 -6.40 4.98
N ILE A 225 16.50 -7.67 4.80
CA ILE A 225 17.41 -8.70 4.33
C ILE A 225 17.27 -8.79 2.81
N LEU A 226 18.37 -8.59 2.08
CA LEU A 226 18.44 -8.92 0.66
C LEU A 226 19.18 -10.25 0.49
N PRO A 227 18.53 -11.31 -0.03
CA PRO A 227 19.20 -12.58 -0.27
C PRO A 227 20.33 -12.42 -1.31
N PRO A 228 21.39 -13.25 -1.28
CA PRO A 228 22.54 -13.13 -2.16
C PRO A 228 22.20 -13.03 -3.65
N GLU A 229 21.15 -13.73 -4.10
CA GLU A 229 20.65 -13.71 -5.46
C GLU A 229 20.14 -12.31 -5.85
N ALA A 230 19.41 -11.65 -4.95
CA ALA A 230 18.90 -10.30 -5.15
C ALA A 230 20.02 -9.25 -5.11
N GLN A 231 21.04 -9.45 -4.27
CA GLN A 231 22.21 -8.55 -4.21
C GLN A 231 23.04 -8.53 -5.51
N ARG A 232 22.97 -9.60 -6.30
CA ARG A 232 23.66 -9.69 -7.60
C ARG A 232 22.93 -8.96 -8.73
N VAL A 233 21.68 -8.52 -8.52
CA VAL A 233 20.91 -7.80 -9.54
C VAL A 233 21.62 -6.47 -9.85
N PRO A 234 22.14 -6.28 -11.08
CA PRO A 234 22.95 -5.10 -11.41
C PRO A 234 22.20 -3.79 -11.20
N SER A 235 20.90 -3.77 -11.49
CA SER A 235 20.05 -2.59 -11.33
C SER A 235 19.96 -2.11 -9.87
N LEU A 236 20.01 -3.03 -8.89
CA LEU A 236 20.04 -2.66 -7.47
C LEU A 236 21.43 -2.16 -7.05
N LYS A 237 22.48 -2.68 -7.68
CA LYS A 237 23.88 -2.35 -7.38
C LYS A 237 24.23 -0.96 -7.93
N GLY A 238 24.10 0.05 -7.07
CA GLY A 238 24.45 1.44 -7.40
C GLY A 238 23.24 2.37 -7.49
N TRP A 239 22.02 1.84 -7.28
CA TRP A 239 20.84 2.67 -7.12
C TRP A 239 21.01 3.61 -5.92
N LYS A 240 20.57 4.86 -6.08
CA LYS A 240 20.58 5.89 -5.03
C LYS A 240 19.21 6.55 -4.99
N PRO A 241 18.74 6.97 -3.79
CA PRO A 241 17.46 7.65 -3.66
C PRO A 241 17.49 8.98 -4.43
N PRO A 242 16.39 9.35 -5.10
CA PRO A 242 16.30 10.57 -5.90
C PRO A 242 16.25 11.84 -5.04
N THR A 243 15.81 11.73 -3.79
CA THR A 243 15.70 12.84 -2.85
C THR A 243 16.35 12.48 -1.53
N ASP A 244 17.01 13.45 -0.92
CA ASP A 244 17.51 13.30 0.44
C ASP A 244 16.33 13.30 1.42
N ALA A 245 16.10 12.14 2.02
CA ALA A 245 15.08 11.90 3.03
C ALA A 245 15.77 11.26 4.23
N PRO A 246 15.78 11.91 5.41
CA PRO A 246 16.64 11.52 6.52
C PRO A 246 16.31 10.13 7.12
N GLU A 247 15.13 9.59 6.81
CA GLU A 247 14.72 8.25 7.25
C GLU A 247 15.27 7.14 6.34
N VAL A 248 15.66 7.46 5.10
CA VAL A 248 16.16 6.48 4.13
C VAL A 248 17.51 5.93 4.60
N PHE A 249 17.63 4.61 4.63
CA PHE A 249 18.82 3.88 5.09
C PHE A 249 19.29 4.21 6.51
N LYS A 250 18.40 4.73 7.36
CA LYS A 250 18.72 5.00 8.77
C LYS A 250 19.24 3.77 9.53
N LEU A 251 18.78 2.57 9.15
CA LEU A 251 19.19 1.29 9.73
C LEU A 251 20.35 0.62 8.97
N GLY A 252 20.89 1.28 7.94
CA GLY A 252 21.84 0.73 6.98
C GLY A 252 21.24 0.57 5.59
N ASN A 253 22.12 0.44 4.58
CA ASN A 253 21.73 0.18 3.20
C ASN A 253 21.94 -1.31 2.88
N PRO A 254 20.88 -2.11 2.67
CA PRO A 254 21.03 -3.54 2.40
C PRO A 254 21.57 -3.82 0.99
N MET A 255 21.59 -2.83 0.09
CA MET A 255 22.09 -2.96 -1.29
C MET A 255 23.59 -2.66 -1.40
N SER A 256 24.18 -1.93 -0.46
CA SER A 256 25.64 -1.82 -0.36
C SER A 256 26.13 -3.14 0.23
N GLY A 257 26.61 -4.04 -0.63
CA GLY A 257 26.98 -5.40 -0.24
C GLY A 257 27.73 -5.45 1.09
N GLN A 258 27.29 -6.36 1.97
CA GLN A 258 28.08 -6.70 3.15
C GLN A 258 29.45 -7.16 2.64
N LYS A 259 30.51 -6.48 3.10
CA LYS A 259 31.88 -6.97 2.88
C LYS A 259 32.04 -8.35 3.48
#